data_AF-A0AAN6G8Q4-F1
#
_entry.id   AF-A0AAN6G8Q4-F1
#
_cell.length_a   1.000
_cell.length_b   1.000
_cell.length_c   1.000
_cell.angle_alpha   90.00
_cell.angle_beta   90.00
_cell.angle_gamma   90.00
#
_symmetry.space_group_name_H-M   'P 1'
#
loop_
_entity.id
_entity.type
_entity.pdbx_description
1 polymer ?
#
loop_
_entity_poly.entity_id
_entity_poly.type
_entity_poly.pdbx_seq_one_letter_code
_entity_poly.pdbx_strand_id
1 'polypeptide(L)'
;MPNLVELTICLQKGLHRDKLDSTVEAITFLSTLSDFLATHNVQLRALAVRGELAAPLPSDDELTANIDRIPPRLQYLTWHVPHDNCIQSFRVVRPLYARAVGPHSPGTDDSEYVQASPRFQRLPSNFRPFVNRSTGVWEDLSDLDTSLTLFDHMGDEPRLKYP
;
A
#
# COMPACT_ATOMS: atom_id res chain seq x y z
N MET A 1 -12.75 -11.98 11.18
CA MET A 1 -13.03 -12.05 9.73
C MET A 1 -11.85 -12.74 9.04
N PRO A 2 -11.92 -14.05 8.75
CA PRO A 2 -10.73 -14.80 8.36
C PRO A 2 -10.21 -14.54 6.95
N ASN A 3 -11.02 -14.01 6.02
CA ASN A 3 -10.68 -13.92 4.59
C ASN A 3 -10.63 -12.49 4.02
N LEU A 4 -10.58 -11.44 4.86
CA LEU A 4 -10.50 -10.06 4.36
C LEU A 4 -9.11 -9.80 3.78
N VAL A 5 -9.01 -9.80 2.45
CA VAL A 5 -7.75 -9.52 1.72
C VAL A 5 -7.64 -8.08 1.23
N GLU A 6 -8.74 -7.35 1.20
CA GLU A 6 -8.82 -5.99 0.67
C GLU A 6 -9.78 -5.15 1.51
N LEU A 7 -9.37 -3.91 1.77
CA LEU A 7 -10.12 -2.95 2.57
C LEU A 7 -10.06 -1.60 1.85
N THR A 8 -11.22 -1.04 1.56
CA THR A 8 -11.35 0.34 1.08
C THR A 8 -11.96 1.19 2.19
N ILE A 9 -11.31 2.30 2.52
CA ILE A 9 -11.77 3.28 3.49
C ILE A 9 -12.08 4.58 2.76
N CYS A 10 -13.32 5.04 2.86
CA CYS A 10 -13.75 6.32 2.30
C CYS A 10 -13.95 7.33 3.44
N LEU A 11 -13.07 8.33 3.51
CA LEU A 11 -13.15 9.43 4.44
C LEU A 11 -13.82 10.61 3.75
N GLN A 12 -15.10 10.84 4.07
CA GLN A 12 -15.90 11.93 3.49
C GLN A 12 -15.49 13.33 3.98
N LYS A 13 -14.70 13.39 5.05
CA LYS A 13 -14.20 14.62 5.66
C LYS A 13 -12.76 14.39 6.11
N GLY A 14 -11.96 15.44 6.09
CA GLY A 14 -10.66 15.45 6.75
C GLY A 14 -10.82 15.35 8.26
N LEU A 15 -9.69 15.24 8.96
CA LEU A 15 -9.61 15.36 10.42
C LEU A 15 -10.25 16.66 10.92
N HIS A 16 -10.19 17.69 10.10
CA HIS A 16 -10.82 18.98 10.35
C HIS A 16 -11.96 19.25 9.36
N ARG A 17 -13.05 19.86 9.85
CA ARG A 17 -14.25 20.12 9.03
C ARG A 17 -14.05 21.20 7.97
N ASP A 18 -13.14 22.14 8.23
CA ASP A 18 -13.03 23.39 7.46
C ASP A 18 -11.65 23.62 6.84
N LYS A 19 -10.75 22.63 6.90
CA LYS A 19 -9.43 22.69 6.24
C LYS A 19 -9.10 21.36 5.58
N LEU A 20 -8.22 21.44 4.58
CA LEU A 20 -7.50 20.27 4.08
C LEU A 20 -6.59 19.73 5.17
N ASP A 21 -6.52 18.40 5.26
CA ASP A 21 -5.52 17.73 6.10
C ASP A 21 -4.14 18.02 5.52
N SER A 22 -3.18 18.19 6.42
CA SER A 22 -1.76 18.29 6.10
C SER A 22 -1.18 16.91 5.79
N THR A 23 -0.01 16.89 5.14
CA THR A 23 0.75 15.65 4.90
C THR A 23 1.05 14.91 6.22
N VAL A 24 1.35 15.64 7.30
CA VAL A 24 1.59 15.06 8.64
C VAL A 24 0.34 14.35 9.17
N GLU A 25 -0.83 14.95 8.99
CA GLU A 25 -2.12 14.36 9.38
C GLU A 25 -2.44 13.10 8.56
N ALA A 26 -2.18 13.11 7.25
CA ALA A 26 -2.32 11.93 6.39
C ALA A 26 -1.39 10.78 6.81
N ILE A 27 -0.12 11.07 7.10
CA ILE A 27 0.85 10.09 7.60
C ILE A 27 0.40 9.54 8.96
N THR A 28 -0.04 10.40 9.87
CA THR A 28 -0.50 10.01 11.22
C THR A 28 -1.67 9.05 11.16
N PHE A 29 -2.65 9.34 10.29
CA PHE A 29 -3.78 8.46 10.02
C PHE A 29 -3.29 7.09 9.52
N LEU A 30 -2.44 7.07 8.50
CA LEU A 30 -1.97 5.83 7.89
C LEU A 30 -1.10 5.00 8.84
N SER A 31 -0.28 5.65 9.67
CA SER A 31 0.54 5.01 10.71
C SER A 31 -0.35 4.35 11.77
N THR A 32 -1.33 5.09 12.29
CA THR A 32 -2.32 4.56 13.26
C THR A 32 -3.10 3.36 12.70
N LEU A 33 -3.53 3.46 11.44
CA LEU A 33 -4.24 2.37 10.76
C LEU A 33 -3.34 1.16 10.54
N SER A 34 -2.09 1.38 10.14
CA SER A 34 -1.09 0.31 9.93
C SER A 34 -0.80 -0.43 11.22
N ASP A 35 -0.61 0.30 12.33
CA ASP A 35 -0.44 -0.28 13.66
C ASP A 35 -1.64 -1.12 14.10
N PHE A 36 -2.85 -0.62 13.88
CA PHE A 36 -4.07 -1.35 14.17
C PHE A 36 -4.14 -2.66 13.37
N LEU A 37 -3.92 -2.60 12.06
CA LEU A 37 -3.97 -3.76 11.16
C LEU A 37 -2.88 -4.78 11.49
N ALA A 38 -1.67 -4.31 11.81
CA ALA A 38 -0.56 -5.16 12.22
C ALA A 38 -0.82 -5.84 13.58
N THR A 39 -1.36 -5.11 14.55
CA THR A 39 -1.65 -5.63 15.90
C THR A 39 -2.72 -6.72 15.87
N HIS A 40 -3.71 -6.60 14.98
CA HIS A 40 -4.78 -7.59 14.85
C HIS A 40 -4.45 -8.71 13.85
N ASN A 41 -3.22 -8.75 13.30
CA ASN A 41 -2.76 -9.73 12.31
C ASN A 41 -3.78 -9.95 11.17
N VAL A 42 -4.35 -8.87 10.66
CA VAL A 42 -5.32 -8.93 9.57
C VAL A 42 -4.60 -9.45 8.33
N GLN A 43 -5.23 -10.40 7.61
CA GLN A 43 -4.66 -11.03 6.42
C GLN A 43 -4.76 -10.14 5.16
N LEU A 44 -4.78 -8.83 5.38
CA LEU A 44 -4.99 -7.79 4.38
C LEU A 44 -3.81 -7.71 3.42
N ARG A 45 -4.09 -7.76 2.12
CA ARG A 45 -3.11 -7.65 1.03
C ARG A 45 -3.18 -6.30 0.33
N ALA A 46 -4.36 -5.68 0.24
CA ALA A 46 -4.56 -4.36 -0.33
C ALA A 46 -5.30 -3.44 0.64
N LEU A 47 -4.80 -2.21 0.77
CA LEU A 47 -5.48 -1.13 1.45
C LEU A 47 -5.68 0.03 0.47
N ALA A 48 -6.92 0.44 0.26
CA ALA A 48 -7.26 1.66 -0.46
C ALA A 48 -7.85 2.67 0.51
N VAL A 49 -7.34 3.89 0.50
CA VAL A 49 -7.88 5.01 1.26
C VAL A 49 -8.23 6.11 0.29
N ARG A 50 -9.49 6.52 0.31
CA ARG A 50 -10.00 7.70 -0.40
C ARG A 50 -10.34 8.76 0.63
N GLY A 51 -9.59 9.86 0.65
CA GLY A 51 -9.82 10.97 1.56
C GLY A 51 -10.18 12.23 0.79
N GLU A 52 -11.43 12.71 0.93
CA GLU A 52 -11.91 13.89 0.19
C GLU A 52 -11.08 15.15 0.48
N LEU A 53 -10.63 15.30 1.73
CA LEU A 53 -9.83 16.45 2.18
C LEU A 53 -8.42 16.04 2.62
N ALA A 54 -7.96 14.84 2.25
CA ALA A 54 -6.63 14.37 2.61
C ALA A 54 -5.54 15.09 1.81
N ALA A 55 -4.37 15.35 2.41
CA ALA A 55 -3.18 15.69 1.63
C ALA A 55 -2.61 14.47 0.89
N PRO A 56 -1.86 14.67 -0.21
CA PRO A 56 -1.01 13.63 -0.79
C PRO A 56 0.03 13.10 0.21
N LEU A 57 0.35 11.82 0.09
CA LEU A 57 1.42 11.18 0.85
C LEU A 57 2.81 11.64 0.36
N PRO A 58 3.80 11.71 1.28
CA PRO A 58 5.16 12.15 0.99
C PRO A 58 5.95 11.11 0.19
N SER A 59 7.24 11.38 -0.06
CA SER A 59 8.17 10.45 -0.75
C SER A 59 8.25 9.08 -0.08
N ASP A 60 8.76 8.08 -0.80
CA ASP A 60 8.86 6.69 -0.34
C ASP A 60 9.66 6.56 0.96
N ASP A 61 10.78 7.28 1.05
CA ASP A 61 11.68 7.26 2.20
C ASP A 61 11.01 7.92 3.42
N GLU A 62 10.35 9.07 3.22
CA GLU A 62 9.64 9.77 4.29
C GLU A 62 8.43 8.97 4.76
N LEU A 63 7.65 8.38 3.85
CA LEU A 63 6.53 7.52 4.20
C LEU A 63 6.97 6.29 4.98
N THR A 64 8.05 5.64 4.55
CA THR A 64 8.60 4.46 5.22
C THR A 64 9.17 4.81 6.59
N ALA A 65 9.84 5.96 6.73
CA ALA A 65 10.42 6.40 8.00
C ALA A 65 9.38 6.74 9.08
N ASN A 66 8.14 7.06 8.68
CA ASN A 66 7.06 7.45 9.61
C ASN A 66 6.04 6.34 9.88
N ILE A 67 6.19 5.16 9.27
CA ILE A 67 5.30 4.01 9.48
C ILE A 67 6.10 2.87 10.11
N ASP A 68 6.02 2.77 11.44
CA ASP A 68 6.80 1.81 12.23
C ASP A 68 6.44 0.36 11.90
N ARG A 69 5.15 0.07 11.68
CA ARG A 69 4.65 -1.30 11.49
C ARG A 69 3.80 -1.44 10.23
N ILE A 70 4.44 -1.90 9.15
CA ILE A 70 3.72 -2.31 7.94
C ILE A 70 3.05 -3.68 8.18
N PRO A 71 1.72 -3.82 8.03
CA PRO A 71 1.02 -5.08 8.27
C PRO A 71 1.65 -6.23 7.45
N PRO A 72 1.84 -7.43 8.03
CA PRO A 72 2.74 -8.45 7.49
C PRO A 72 2.35 -8.98 6.11
N ARG A 73 1.05 -8.99 5.78
CA ARG A 73 0.55 -9.45 4.48
C ARG A 73 0.22 -8.32 3.50
N LEU A 74 0.36 -7.06 3.91
CA LEU A 74 0.09 -5.92 3.03
C LEU A 74 1.09 -5.92 1.87
N GLN A 75 0.55 -5.83 0.67
CA GLN A 75 1.28 -5.83 -0.61
C GLN A 75 1.09 -4.50 -1.35
N TYR A 76 -0.10 -3.90 -1.25
CA TYR A 76 -0.45 -2.69 -1.98
C TYR A 76 -1.15 -1.67 -1.10
N LEU A 77 -0.83 -0.40 -1.31
CA LEU A 77 -1.50 0.75 -0.74
C LEU A 77 -1.90 1.69 -1.88
N THR A 78 -3.16 2.10 -1.92
CA THR A 78 -3.65 3.15 -2.81
C THR A 78 -4.17 4.30 -1.96
N TRP A 79 -3.64 5.50 -2.20
CA TRP A 79 -4.06 6.75 -1.57
C TRP A 79 -4.68 7.65 -2.63
N HIS A 80 -5.97 7.91 -2.50
CA HIS A 80 -6.73 8.75 -3.43
C HIS A 80 -7.13 10.05 -2.73
N VAL A 81 -6.72 11.16 -3.32
CA VAL A 81 -7.05 12.54 -2.95
C VAL A 81 -7.90 13.14 -4.07
N PRO A 82 -9.24 13.06 -3.99
CA PRO A 82 -10.13 13.55 -5.06
C PRO A 82 -10.00 15.04 -5.31
N HIS A 83 -9.79 15.85 -4.25
CA HIS A 83 -9.65 17.29 -4.35
C HIS A 83 -8.51 17.72 -5.30
N ASP A 84 -7.38 17.00 -5.23
CA ASP A 84 -6.20 17.24 -6.06
C ASP A 84 -6.18 16.38 -7.34
N ASN A 85 -7.25 15.62 -7.60
CA ASN A 85 -7.32 14.59 -8.65
C ASN A 85 -6.07 13.69 -8.65
N CYS A 86 -5.61 13.30 -7.46
CA CYS A 86 -4.33 12.62 -7.26
C CYS A 86 -4.55 11.21 -6.74
N ILE A 87 -3.99 10.21 -7.43
CA ILE A 87 -3.95 8.82 -6.98
C ILE A 87 -2.48 8.43 -6.85
N GLN A 88 -2.09 7.99 -5.67
CA GLN A 88 -0.76 7.48 -5.37
C GLN A 88 -0.87 6.00 -5.05
N SER A 89 -0.20 5.16 -5.84
CA SER A 89 -0.14 3.73 -5.59
C SER A 89 1.24 3.33 -5.11
N PHE A 90 1.31 2.46 -4.12
CA PHE A 90 2.54 1.96 -3.55
C PHE A 90 2.49 0.45 -3.48
N ARG A 91 3.63 -0.21 -3.72
CA ARG A 91 3.85 -1.61 -3.36
C ARG A 91 4.70 -1.68 -2.10
N VAL A 92 4.47 -2.69 -1.28
CA VAL A 92 5.32 -3.01 -0.13
C VAL A 92 6.45 -3.92 -0.61
N VAL A 93 7.69 -3.43 -0.53
CA VAL A 93 8.88 -4.22 -0.81
C VAL A 93 9.37 -4.84 0.49
N ARG A 94 9.40 -6.17 0.53
CA ARG A 94 9.95 -6.93 1.64
C ARG A 94 11.26 -7.57 1.19
N PRO A 95 12.39 -7.27 1.83
CA PRO A 95 13.63 -7.94 1.52
C PRO A 95 13.49 -9.41 1.90
N LEU A 96 13.68 -10.27 0.91
CA LEU A 96 13.86 -11.68 1.14
C LEU A 96 15.23 -11.80 1.81
N TYR A 97 15.28 -12.27 3.04
CA TYR A 97 16.55 -12.60 3.68
C TYR A 97 17.38 -13.43 2.68
N ALA A 98 18.62 -13.01 2.44
CA ALA A 98 19.61 -13.86 1.81
C ALA A 98 19.52 -15.21 2.52
N ARG A 99 19.11 -16.24 1.78
CA ARG A 99 19.07 -17.63 2.23
C ARG A 99 20.41 -17.86 2.93
N ALA A 100 20.39 -18.13 4.24
CA ALA A 100 21.60 -18.37 5.01
C ALA A 100 22.45 -19.41 4.26
N VAL A 101 23.51 -18.96 3.61
CA VAL A 101 24.54 -19.84 3.09
C VAL A 101 25.20 -20.44 4.32
N GLY A 102 25.26 -21.77 4.37
CA GLY A 102 25.52 -22.54 5.57
C GLY A 102 26.79 -22.17 6.33
N PRO A 103 26.95 -22.70 7.56
CA PRO A 103 28.10 -22.40 8.38
C PRO A 103 29.33 -22.97 7.69
N HIS A 104 30.36 -22.13 7.51
CA HIS A 104 31.80 -22.44 7.47
C HIS A 104 32.53 -21.51 6.51
N SER A 105 32.93 -20.33 7.02
CA SER A 105 34.23 -19.74 6.74
C SER A 105 34.57 -18.72 7.85
N PRO A 106 35.62 -18.92 8.64
CA PRO A 106 36.06 -17.97 9.65
C PRO A 106 36.99 -16.97 8.97
N GLY A 107 36.56 -15.72 8.87
CA GLY A 107 37.45 -14.64 8.47
C GLY A 107 36.74 -13.52 7.74
N THR A 108 36.96 -12.32 8.28
CA THR A 108 36.80 -10.99 7.68
C THR A 108 35.39 -10.37 7.64
N ASP A 109 35.36 -9.23 8.33
CA ASP A 109 34.48 -8.07 8.30
C ASP A 109 33.07 -8.15 8.87
N ASP A 110 32.87 -7.27 9.85
CA ASP A 110 31.62 -6.74 10.40
C ASP A 110 30.71 -6.19 9.28
N SER A 111 30.19 -7.08 8.45
CA SER A 111 29.03 -6.78 7.65
C SER A 111 27.84 -6.75 8.60
N GLU A 112 27.52 -5.56 9.11
CA GLU A 112 26.21 -5.26 9.70
C GLU A 112 25.15 -5.80 8.73
N TYR A 113 24.59 -6.97 9.07
CA TYR A 113 23.39 -7.46 8.41
C TYR A 113 22.27 -6.53 8.83
N VAL A 114 22.14 -5.40 8.15
CA VAL A 114 20.95 -4.56 8.25
C VAL A 114 19.82 -5.43 7.72
N GLN A 115 19.02 -6.03 8.62
CA GLN A 115 17.71 -6.53 8.27
C GLN A 115 16.97 -5.34 7.65
N ALA A 116 16.92 -5.30 6.32
CA ALA A 116 16.19 -4.23 5.67
C ALA A 116 14.72 -4.37 6.10
N SER A 117 14.17 -3.32 6.69
CA SER A 117 12.75 -3.31 7.05
C SER A 117 11.89 -3.29 5.79
N PRO A 118 10.64 -3.81 5.86
CA PRO A 118 9.66 -3.57 4.81
C PRO A 118 9.56 -2.07 4.51
N ARG A 119 9.46 -1.72 3.23
CA ARG A 119 9.34 -0.32 2.80
C ARG A 119 8.26 -0.13 1.76
N PHE A 120 7.73 1.09 1.67
CA PHE A 120 6.87 1.47 0.57
C PHE A 120 7.72 1.83 -0.65
N GLN A 121 7.23 1.46 -1.83
CA GLN A 121 7.77 1.91 -3.10
C GLN A 121 6.62 2.42 -3.96
N ARG A 122 6.67 3.70 -4.33
CA ARG A 122 5.68 4.31 -5.19
C ARG A 122 5.75 3.72 -6.58
N LEU A 123 4.58 3.46 -7.13
CA LEU A 123 4.37 3.02 -8.48
C LEU A 123 4.13 4.26 -9.36
N PRO A 124 4.52 4.24 -10.64
CA PRO A 124 4.35 5.39 -11.52
C PRO A 124 2.86 5.77 -11.64
N SER A 125 2.57 7.04 -11.96
CA SER A 125 1.19 7.56 -12.00
C SER A 125 0.31 6.92 -13.08
N ASN A 126 0.93 6.32 -14.10
CA ASN A 126 0.27 5.51 -15.11
C ASN A 126 0.00 4.07 -14.64
N PHE A 127 0.40 3.69 -13.43
CA PHE A 127 0.00 2.46 -12.78
C PHE A 127 -1.51 2.55 -12.51
N ARG A 128 -2.28 2.17 -13.53
CA ARG A 128 -3.69 1.85 -13.40
C ARG A 128 -3.82 0.33 -13.31
N PRO A 129 -4.87 -0.18 -12.67
CA PRO A 129 -5.17 -1.60 -12.73
C PRO A 129 -6.15 -1.84 -13.90
N PHE A 130 -5.71 -2.00 -15.17
CA PHE A 130 -6.54 -2.63 -16.23
C PHE A 130 -5.81 -3.00 -17.55
N VAL A 131 -5.95 -4.25 -17.99
CA VAL A 131 -5.56 -4.71 -19.34
C VAL A 131 -6.74 -5.45 -19.97
N ASN A 132 -7.13 -5.06 -21.19
CA ASN A 132 -8.11 -5.80 -21.98
C ASN A 132 -7.54 -7.20 -22.32
N ARG A 133 -8.19 -8.27 -21.86
CA ARG A 133 -7.67 -9.64 -21.99
C ARG A 133 -7.68 -10.20 -23.42
N SER A 134 -8.41 -9.61 -24.36
CA SER A 134 -8.44 -10.04 -25.77
C SER A 134 -7.48 -9.27 -26.67
N THR A 135 -7.10 -8.05 -26.29
CA THR A 135 -6.25 -7.16 -27.12
C THR A 135 -4.92 -6.77 -26.47
N GLY A 136 -4.77 -6.91 -25.15
CA GLY A 136 -3.57 -6.49 -24.41
C GLY A 136 -3.42 -4.96 -24.26
N VAL A 137 -4.42 -4.18 -24.66
CA VAL A 137 -4.39 -2.70 -24.64
C VAL A 137 -5.11 -2.15 -23.41
N TRP A 138 -4.63 -1.00 -22.92
CA TRP A 138 -5.17 -0.25 -21.80
C TRP A 138 -6.37 0.60 -22.25
N GLU A 139 -7.53 0.46 -21.61
CA GLU A 139 -8.68 1.36 -21.80
C GLU A 139 -9.00 2.08 -20.50
N ASP A 140 -9.20 3.40 -20.64
CA ASP A 140 -9.27 4.40 -19.58
C ASP A 140 -10.49 4.21 -18.66
N LEU A 141 -10.31 4.34 -17.33
CA LEU A 141 -11.40 4.22 -16.34
C LEU A 141 -11.83 5.63 -15.90
N SER A 142 -12.90 6.13 -16.51
CA SER A 142 -13.62 7.33 -16.10
C SER A 142 -14.49 7.14 -14.85
N ASP A 143 -14.63 5.93 -14.31
CA ASP A 143 -15.44 5.64 -13.11
C ASP A 143 -14.58 5.31 -11.88
N LEU A 144 -14.26 6.38 -11.13
CA LEU A 144 -13.47 6.38 -9.90
C LEU A 144 -14.11 5.58 -8.74
N ASP A 145 -15.42 5.29 -8.80
CA ASP A 145 -16.14 4.58 -7.73
C ASP A 145 -16.00 3.06 -7.79
N THR A 146 -15.68 2.49 -8.96
CA THR A 146 -15.50 1.03 -9.15
C THR A 146 -14.04 0.59 -9.17
N SER A 147 -13.09 1.54 -9.22
CA SER A 147 -11.68 1.29 -9.53
C SER A 147 -10.75 1.04 -8.32
N LEU A 148 -11.28 1.02 -7.10
CA LEU A 148 -10.47 0.89 -5.88
C LEU A 148 -10.15 -0.55 -5.47
N THR A 149 -10.77 -1.55 -6.12
CA THR A 149 -10.53 -2.97 -5.81
C THR A 149 -9.47 -3.57 -6.73
N LEU A 150 -8.36 -4.00 -6.14
CA LEU A 150 -7.19 -4.65 -6.76
C LEU A 150 -7.36 -6.16 -6.91
N PHE A 151 -8.21 -6.79 -6.08
CA PHE A 151 -8.48 -8.23 -6.12
C PHE A 151 -9.84 -8.55 -6.75
N ASP A 152 -9.87 -9.62 -7.55
CA ASP A 152 -11.09 -10.25 -8.03
C ASP A 152 -11.59 -11.18 -6.92
N HIS A 153 -12.83 -10.95 -6.48
CA HIS A 153 -13.48 -11.69 -5.41
C HIS A 153 -14.57 -12.64 -5.92
N MET A 154 -14.69 -12.83 -7.25
CA MET A 154 -15.76 -13.62 -7.86
C MET A 154 -15.50 -15.14 -7.83
N GLY A 155 -14.33 -15.59 -7.39
CA GLY A 155 -13.96 -17.01 -7.25
C GLY A 155 -13.77 -17.43 -5.79
N ASP A 156 -13.42 -18.71 -5.58
CA ASP A 156 -13.24 -19.28 -4.23
C ASP A 156 -12.09 -18.63 -3.43
N GLU A 157 -11.11 -18.03 -4.12
CA GLU A 157 -10.00 -17.29 -3.51
C GLU A 157 -9.80 -15.93 -4.20
N PRO A 158 -9.53 -14.86 -3.44
CA PRO A 158 -9.22 -13.57 -4.03
C PRO A 158 -7.91 -13.58 -4.83
N ARG A 159 -8.00 -13.24 -6.12
CA ARG A 159 -6.85 -13.22 -7.04
C ARG A 159 -6.55 -11.80 -7.46
N LEU A 160 -5.27 -11.46 -7.61
CA LEU A 160 -4.90 -10.17 -8.17
C LEU A 160 -5.55 -10.07 -9.55
N LYS A 161 -6.34 -9.02 -9.80
CA LYS A 161 -7.01 -8.86 -11.10
C LYS A 161 -5.99 -8.82 -12.26
N TYR A 162 -4.75 -8.43 -11.97
CA TYR A 162 -3.68 -8.10 -12.93
C TYR A 162 -2.32 -8.67 -12.45
N PRO A 163 -1.82 -9.80 -12.98
CA PRO A 163 -0.48 -10.31 -12.67
C PRO A 163 0.66 -9.53 -13.34
#